data_AF-A0A7C9FHR6-F1
#
_entry.id   AF-A0A7C9FHR6-F1
#
_cell.length_a   1.000
_cell.length_b   1.000
_cell.length_c   1.000
_cell.angle_alpha   90.00
_cell.angle_beta   90.00
_cell.angle_gamma   90.00
#
_symmetry.space_group_name_H-M   'P 1'
#
loop_
_entity.id
_entity.type
_entity.pdbx_description
1 polymer ?
#
loop_
_entity_poly.entity_id
_entity_poly.type
_entity_poly.pdbx_seq_one_letter_code
_entity_poly.pdbx_strand_id
1 'polypeptide(L)'
;MEMRVNKDSASTSYHKQGKSDYCLCLAIHAPRKGIIEVWQMRTGPRLLTIPCAKGGKILQPTYRFSSPMGSSSSSYVPLEVFLLNGDSGQLSVINRSLH
;
A
#
# COMPACT_ATOMS: atom_id res chain seq x y z
N MET A 1 -0.87 4.83 -4.42
CA MET A 1 -0.87 3.40 -4.01
C MET A 1 -2.26 3.02 -3.51
N GLU A 2 -2.58 1.74 -3.44
CA GLU A 2 -3.86 1.26 -2.88
C GLU A 2 -3.56 0.46 -1.63
N MET A 3 -4.34 0.67 -0.57
CA MET A 3 -4.16 -0.02 0.72
C MET A 3 -5.49 -0.58 1.19
N ARG A 4 -5.45 -1.80 1.75
CA ARG A 4 -6.64 -2.48 2.23
C ARG A 4 -7.18 -1.78 3.48
N VAL A 5 -8.46 -1.42 3.44
CA VAL A 5 -9.19 -0.83 4.58
C VAL A 5 -10.06 -1.93 5.16
N ASN A 6 -9.53 -2.74 6.06
CA ASN A 6 -10.36 -3.83 6.60
C ASN A 6 -11.23 -3.30 7.73
N LYS A 7 -12.54 -3.31 7.48
CA LYS A 7 -13.61 -3.10 8.45
C LYS A 7 -13.70 -4.35 9.32
N ASP A 8 -13.63 -4.20 10.64
CA ASP A 8 -13.89 -5.27 11.61
C ASP A 8 -15.15 -6.04 11.23
N SER A 9 -15.02 -7.31 10.85
CA SER A 9 -16.13 -8.27 10.81
C SER A 9 -15.55 -9.68 10.65
N ALA A 10 -15.58 -10.44 11.74
CA ALA A 10 -15.61 -11.88 11.64
C ALA A 10 -16.81 -12.30 10.77
N SER A 11 -16.60 -12.78 9.55
CA SER A 11 -17.59 -13.63 8.84
C SER A 11 -17.11 -14.12 7.48
N THR A 12 -17.02 -15.45 7.40
CA THR A 12 -17.09 -16.29 6.19
C THR A 12 -15.87 -16.31 5.26
N SER A 13 -15.28 -17.50 5.18
CA SER A 13 -14.17 -17.97 4.34
C SER A 13 -14.40 -17.89 2.81
N TYR A 14 -15.33 -17.06 2.33
CA TYR A 14 -15.75 -17.01 0.93
C TYR A 14 -15.76 -15.60 0.30
N HIS A 15 -15.42 -14.54 1.03
CA HIS A 15 -15.37 -13.20 0.44
C HIS A 15 -14.09 -13.02 -0.39
N LYS A 16 -14.21 -13.05 -1.72
CA LYS A 16 -13.10 -12.67 -2.61
C LYS A 16 -12.86 -11.18 -2.48
N GLN A 17 -11.62 -10.80 -2.20
CA GLN A 17 -11.23 -9.38 -2.13
C GLN A 17 -11.48 -8.70 -3.46
N GLY A 18 -12.29 -7.65 -3.42
CA GLY A 18 -12.63 -6.81 -4.55
C GLY A 18 -11.85 -5.49 -4.50
N LYS A 19 -11.85 -4.76 -5.62
CA LYS A 19 -11.25 -3.42 -5.70
C LYS A 19 -11.85 -2.43 -4.68
N SER A 20 -13.12 -2.63 -4.30
CA SER A 20 -13.82 -1.82 -3.30
C SER A 20 -13.25 -1.94 -1.88
N ASP A 21 -12.48 -2.99 -1.58
CA ASP A 21 -11.89 -3.22 -0.25
C ASP A 21 -10.62 -2.39 0.00
N TYR A 22 -10.21 -1.60 -0.99
CA TYR A 22 -8.99 -0.81 -0.99
C TYR A 22 -9.32 0.68 -1.08
N CYS A 23 -8.60 1.49 -0.32
CA CYS A 23 -8.62 2.94 -0.48
C CYS A 23 -7.38 3.41 -1.25
N LEU A 24 -7.57 4.47 -2.03
CA LEU A 24 -6.47 5.16 -2.67
C LEU A 24 -5.72 5.98 -1.63
N CYS A 25 -4.40 5.78 -1.59
CA CYS A 25 -3.50 6.40 -0.62
C CYS A 25 -2.38 7.20 -1.31
N LEU A 26 -1.96 8.26 -0.63
CA LEU A 26 -0.77 9.06 -0.91
C LEU A 26 0.31 8.76 0.13
N ALA A 27 1.48 8.30 -0.31
CA ALA A 27 2.66 8.23 0.53
C ALA A 27 3.54 9.45 0.30
N ILE A 28 3.89 10.16 1.38
CA ILE A 28 4.72 11.36 1.37
C ILE A 28 6.01 11.05 2.11
N HIS A 29 7.13 11.08 1.41
CA HIS A 29 8.45 10.98 2.04
C HIS A 29 8.84 12.35 2.61
N ALA A 30 9.12 12.41 3.92
CA ALA A 30 9.60 13.60 4.62
C ALA A 30 11.03 13.37 5.16
N PRO A 31 12.07 13.46 4.32
CA PRO A 31 13.45 13.12 4.69
C PRO A 31 13.98 13.89 5.90
N ARG A 32 13.61 15.18 6.03
CA ARG A 32 14.04 16.03 7.15
C ARG A 32 13.49 15.56 8.50
N LYS A 33 12.36 14.87 8.50
CA LYS A 33 11.73 14.30 9.70
C LYS A 33 12.07 12.81 9.89
N GLY A 34 12.75 12.18 8.93
CA GLY A 34 13.05 10.75 8.96
C GLY A 34 11.80 9.86 8.93
N ILE A 35 10.74 10.29 8.24
CA ILE A 35 9.47 9.54 8.19
C ILE A 35 8.87 9.52 6.79
N ILE A 36 8.01 8.55 6.57
CA ILE A 36 7.04 8.50 5.47
C ILE A 36 5.65 8.52 6.08
N GLU A 37 4.80 9.42 5.62
CA GLU A 37 3.39 9.46 6.02
C GLU A 37 2.52 8.91 4.90
N VAL A 38 1.59 8.02 5.25
CA VAL A 38 0.59 7.52 4.31
C VAL A 38 -0.77 8.09 4.67
N TRP A 39 -1.42 8.72 3.69
CA TRP A 39 -2.68 9.43 3.84
C TRP A 39 -3.73 8.84 2.91
N GLN A 40 -4.96 8.72 3.40
CA GLN A 40 -6.09 8.39 2.54
C GLN A 40 -6.47 9.61 1.67
N MET A 41 -6.61 9.39 0.36
CA MET A 41 -6.97 10.45 -0.58
C MET A 41 -8.42 10.95 -0.37
N ARG A 42 -8.74 12.10 -0.98
CA ARG A 42 -10.08 12.76 -0.88
C ARG A 42 -10.45 13.08 0.58
N THR A 43 -9.59 13.88 1.22
CA THR A 43 -9.71 14.38 2.61
C THR A 43 -9.76 13.30 3.70
N GLY A 44 -9.17 12.13 3.46
CA GLY A 44 -9.10 11.07 4.46
C GLY A 44 -8.00 11.30 5.52
N PRO A 45 -8.03 10.54 6.63
CA PRO A 45 -7.04 10.65 7.70
C PRO A 45 -5.65 10.16 7.28
N ARG A 46 -4.65 10.49 8.10
CA ARG A 46 -3.35 9.82 8.06
C ARG A 46 -3.55 8.39 8.54
N LEU A 47 -3.14 7.44 7.71
CA LEU A 47 -3.30 6.02 7.95
C LEU A 47 -2.08 5.39 8.64
N LEU A 48 -0.87 5.83 8.26
CA LEU A 48 0.37 5.24 8.78
C LEU A 48 1.50 6.27 8.81
N THR A 49 2.40 6.12 9.77
CA THR A 49 3.70 6.80 9.80
C THR A 49 4.80 5.76 9.92
N ILE A 50 5.70 5.71 8.94
CA ILE A 50 6.79 4.74 8.86
C ILE A 50 8.11 5.48 9.10
N PRO A 51 8.95 5.05 10.05
CA PRO A 51 10.32 5.55 10.17
C PRO A 51 11.12 5.28 8.90
N CYS A 52 11.86 6.27 8.42
CA CYS A 52 12.66 6.19 7.21
C CYS A 52 14.08 6.67 7.51
N ALA A 53 15.04 5.76 7.38
CA ALA A 53 16.46 6.06 7.51
C ALA A 53 16.95 7.03 6.42
N LYS A 54 18.12 7.63 6.64
CA LYS A 54 18.72 8.56 5.66
C LYS A 54 18.92 7.81 4.34
N GLY A 55 18.58 8.48 3.23
CA GLY A 55 18.72 7.88 1.90
C GLY A 55 17.64 6.85 1.55
N GLY A 56 16.61 6.66 2.39
CA GLY A 56 15.49 5.79 2.07
C GLY A 56 14.71 6.26 0.84
N LYS A 57 14.16 5.31 0.08
CA LYS A 57 13.45 5.58 -1.17
C LYS A 57 12.15 4.79 -1.26
N ILE A 58 11.09 5.46 -1.71
CA ILE A 58 9.84 4.81 -2.10
C ILE A 58 10.01 4.32 -3.53
N LEU A 59 9.83 3.03 -3.75
CA LEU A 59 9.86 2.39 -5.06
C LEU A 59 8.42 2.02 -5.43
N GLN A 60 7.88 2.73 -6.42
CA GLN A 60 6.59 2.42 -7.01
C GLN A 60 6.82 1.71 -8.33
N PRO A 61 6.50 0.41 -8.45
CA PRO A 61 6.55 -0.27 -9.74
C PRO A 61 5.68 0.47 -10.76
N THR A 62 6.23 0.70 -11.96
CA THR A 62 5.43 1.16 -13.09
C THR A 62 4.53 0.00 -13.54
N TYR A 63 3.27 0.36 -13.78
CA TYR A 63 2.18 -0.42 -14.39
C TYR A 63 2.50 -1.84 -14.90
N ARG A 64 1.70 -2.84 -14.50
CA ARG A 64 1.78 -4.19 -15.10
C ARG A 64 1.18 -4.19 -16.50
N PHE A 65 1.94 -4.66 -17.50
CA PHE A 65 1.43 -5.02 -18.83
C PHE A 65 0.59 -6.31 -18.80
N SER A 66 -0.46 -6.34 -17.97
CA SER A 66 -1.38 -7.48 -17.91
C SER A 66 -2.80 -6.94 -17.99
N SER A 67 -3.38 -7.08 -19.19
CA SER A 67 -4.80 -6.86 -19.47
C SER A 67 -5.68 -7.66 -18.50
N PRO A 68 -6.76 -7.10 -17.93
CA PRO A 68 -7.77 -7.87 -17.23
C PRO A 68 -8.73 -8.52 -18.25
N MET A 69 -8.19 -9.35 -19.15
CA MET A 69 -9.01 -10.16 -20.06
C MET A 69 -8.82 -11.62 -19.64
N GLY A 70 -9.69 -12.05 -18.71
CA GLY A 70 -9.59 -13.31 -17.97
C GLY A 70 -9.06 -13.03 -16.55
N SER A 71 -9.83 -13.13 -15.48
CA SER A 71 -10.81 -14.16 -15.16
C SER A 71 -11.78 -13.60 -14.13
N SER A 72 -13.08 -13.81 -14.30
CA SER A 72 -14.14 -13.44 -13.34
C SER A 72 -14.08 -14.22 -12.02
N SER A 73 -12.90 -14.68 -11.59
CA SER A 73 -12.71 -15.60 -10.47
C SER A 73 -11.46 -15.34 -9.60
N SER A 74 -10.54 -14.42 -9.95
CA SER A 74 -9.35 -14.14 -9.12
C SER A 74 -9.57 -12.97 -8.15
N SER A 75 -8.91 -13.03 -6.99
CA SER A 75 -8.90 -11.93 -6.01
C SER A 75 -8.18 -10.71 -6.59
N TYR A 76 -8.69 -9.51 -6.28
CA TYR A 76 -8.03 -8.28 -6.65
C TYR A 76 -6.73 -8.10 -5.85
N VAL A 77 -5.62 -7.85 -6.55
CA VAL A 77 -4.30 -7.64 -5.95
C VAL A 77 -3.73 -6.31 -6.44
N PRO A 78 -3.61 -5.29 -5.58
CA PRO A 78 -3.02 -4.00 -5.97
C PRO A 78 -1.51 -4.12 -6.21
N LEU A 79 -0.92 -3.12 -6.88
CA LEU A 79 0.53 -3.03 -7.00
C LEU A 79 1.16 -2.82 -5.63
N GLU A 80 2.14 -3.65 -5.30
CA GLU A 80 2.95 -3.46 -4.10
C GLU A 80 3.86 -2.25 -4.27
N VAL A 81 3.95 -1.44 -3.22
CA VAL A 81 4.89 -0.32 -3.13
C VAL A 81 5.93 -0.67 -2.07
N PHE A 82 7.19 -0.43 -2.38
CA PHE A 82 8.32 -0.81 -1.54
C PHE A 82 9.01 0.40 -0.94
N LEU A 83 9.54 0.22 0.27
CA LEU A 83 10.47 1.13 0.90
C LEU A 83 11.86 0.48 0.92
N LEU A 84 12.81 1.11 0.26
CA LEU A 84 14.23 0.78 0.38
C LEU A 84 14.79 1.53 1.60
N ASN A 85 15.29 0.78 2.58
CA ASN A 85 16.01 1.34 3.71
C ASN A 85 17.42 1.76 3.26
N GLY A 86 17.78 3.03 3.47
CA GLY A 86 19.04 3.58 2.97
C GLY A 86 20.29 3.06 3.71
N ASP A 87 20.16 2.66 4.97
CA ASP A 87 21.29 2.20 5.78
C ASP A 87 21.56 0.70 5.58
N SER A 88 20.50 -0.11 5.56
CA SER A 88 20.60 -1.58 5.48
C SER A 88 20.43 -2.14 4.08
N GLY A 89 19.94 -1.36 3.12
CA GLY A 89 19.57 -1.83 1.78
C GLY A 89 18.36 -2.77 1.74
N GLN A 90 17.67 -2.98 2.86
CA GLN A 90 16.50 -3.86 2.92
C GLN A 90 15.28 -3.24 2.26
N LEU A 91 14.45 -4.08 1.65
CA LEU A 91 13.17 -3.72 1.05
C LEU A 91 12.01 -4.18 1.94
N SER A 92 11.07 -3.28 2.23
CA SER A 92 9.81 -3.59 2.92
C SER A 92 8.59 -3.16 2.10
N VAL A 93 7.48 -3.89 2.20
CA VAL A 93 6.24 -3.54 1.49
C VAL A 93 5.39 -2.62 2.37
N ILE A 94 4.94 -1.49 1.82
CA ILE A 94 4.25 -0.46 2.61
C ILE A 94 2.72 -0.43 2.46
N ASN A 95 2.12 -1.27 1.60
CA ASN A 95 0.68 -1.23 1.31
C ASN A 95 -0.10 -2.55 1.48
N ARG A 96 0.44 -3.52 2.24
CA ARG A 96 -0.26 -4.81 2.45
C ARG A 96 -1.50 -4.69 3.33
N SER A 97 -1.39 -4.01 4.47
CA SER A 97 -2.50 -3.83 5.39
C SER A 97 -2.22 -2.69 6.36
N LEU A 98 -3.29 -2.05 6.81
CA LEU A 98 -3.28 -1.26 8.03
C LEU A 98 -3.31 -2.22 9.21
N HIS A 99 -2.35 -2.07 10.12
CA HIS A 99 -2.34 -2.77 11.40
C HIS A 99 -3.12 -1.96 12.43
#